data_AF-A0A970LF51-F1
#
_entry.id   AF-A0A970LF51-F1
#
_cell.length_a   1.000
_cell.length_b   1.000
_cell.length_c   1.000
_cell.angle_alpha   90.00
_cell.angle_beta   90.00
_cell.angle_gamma   90.00
#
_symmetry.space_group_name_H-M   'P 1'
#
loop_
_entity.id
_entity.type
_entity.pdbx_description
1 polymer ?
#
loop_
_entity_poly.entity_id
_entity_poly.type
_entity_poly.pdbx_seq_one_letter_code
_entity_poly.pdbx_strand_id
1 'polypeptide(L)' 'FSRLLVPQKPACATCWARNYCSGGCAANAWHASGNIEGTYEVGCELQKKRVECALWIKARETREAVETAATE' A
#
# COMPACT_ATOMS: atom_id res chain seq x y z
N PHE A 1 10.10 -3.66 -19.75
CA PHE A 1 10.00 -3.66 -18.27
C PHE A 1 9.47 -2.35 -17.68
N SER A 2 9.68 -1.17 -18.30
CA SER A 2 9.21 0.12 -17.76
C SER A 2 7.69 0.23 -17.50
N ARG A 3 6.86 -0.52 -18.23
CA ARG A 3 5.39 -0.53 -18.06
C ARG A 3 4.89 -1.20 -16.77
N LEU A 4 5.75 -1.97 -16.10
CA LEU A 4 5.42 -2.64 -14.84
C LEU A 4 5.73 -1.81 -13.60
N LEU A 5 6.46 -0.71 -13.79
CA LEU A 5 6.81 0.21 -12.72
C LEU A 5 5.55 0.90 -12.17
N VAL A 6 5.56 1.20 -10.87
CA VAL A 6 4.40 1.73 -10.14
C VAL A 6 3.77 2.97 -10.81
N PRO A 7 4.52 4.02 -11.19
CA PRO A 7 3.90 5.21 -11.78
C PRO A 7 3.34 4.99 -13.20
N GLN A 8 3.74 3.91 -13.89
CA GLN A 8 3.30 3.59 -15.24
C GLN A 8 2.02 2.75 -15.26
N LYS A 9 1.62 2.15 -14.13
CA LYS A 9 0.33 1.47 -14.00
C LYS A 9 -0.78 2.51 -13.78
N PRO A 10 -1.82 2.57 -14.65
CA PRO A 10 -2.87 3.58 -14.55
C PRO A 10 -3.56 3.62 -13.18
N ALA A 11 -3.88 2.45 -12.61
CA ALA A 11 -4.50 2.33 -11.28
C ALA A 11 -3.58 2.79 -10.14
N CYS A 12 -2.26 2.72 -10.31
CA CYS A 12 -1.29 3.12 -9.29
C CYS A 12 -0.89 4.59 -9.40
N ALA A 13 -1.03 5.21 -10.58
CA ALA A 13 -0.66 6.60 -10.82
C ALA A 13 -1.40 7.57 -9.89
N THR A 14 -2.68 7.32 -9.60
CA THR A 14 -3.53 8.14 -8.72
C THR A 14 -3.73 7.55 -7.33
N CYS A 15 -3.11 6.39 -7.02
CA CYS A 15 -3.29 5.71 -5.75
C CYS A 15 -2.48 6.37 -4.62
N TRP A 16 -3.14 6.70 -3.50
CA TRP A 16 -2.47 7.30 -2.33
C TRP A 16 -1.43 6.37 -1.71
N ALA A 17 -1.64 5.05 -1.78
CA ALA A 17 -0.77 4.05 -1.17
C ALA A 17 0.41 3.62 -2.07
N ARG A 18 0.58 4.24 -3.26
CA ARG A 18 1.55 3.78 -4.29
C ARG A 18 2.99 3.64 -3.77
N ASN A 19 3.40 4.52 -2.85
CA ASN A 19 4.74 4.50 -2.25
C ASN A 19 4.86 3.54 -1.06
N TYR A 20 3.74 3.01 -0.55
CA TYR A 20 3.71 2.03 0.53
C TYR A 20 3.54 0.59 0.02
N CYS A 21 2.84 0.40 -1.10
CA CYS A 21 2.47 -0.92 -1.60
C CYS A 21 3.32 -1.46 -2.76
N SER A 22 4.23 -0.65 -3.31
CA SER A 22 5.16 -1.03 -4.39
C SER A 22 4.50 -1.56 -5.68
N GLY A 23 3.22 -1.23 -5.92
CA GLY A 23 2.52 -1.60 -7.17
C GLY A 23 1.95 -3.02 -7.24
N GLY A 24 1.92 -3.74 -6.11
CA GLY A 24 1.25 -5.03 -5.96
C GLY A 24 1.98 -6.23 -6.56
N CYS A 25 1.31 -7.38 -6.56
CA CYS A 25 1.87 -8.66 -7.03
C CYS A 25 1.53 -8.91 -8.51
N ALA A 26 2.56 -9.09 -9.35
CA ALA A 26 2.40 -9.40 -10.77
C ALA A 26 1.72 -10.76 -11.02
N ALA A 27 1.99 -11.77 -10.18
CA ALA A 27 1.35 -13.07 -10.28
C ALA A 27 -0.16 -13.00 -10.02
N ASN A 28 -0.59 -12.24 -9.01
CA ASN A 28 -2.01 -12.03 -8.73
C ASN A 28 -2.70 -11.23 -9.84
N ALA A 29 -2.03 -10.24 -10.43
CA ALA A 29 -2.56 -9.50 -11.58
C ALA A 29 -2.80 -10.44 -12.78
N TRP A 30 -1.83 -11.31 -13.09
CA TRP A 30 -1.97 -12.32 -14.13
C TRP A 30 -3.09 -13.31 -13.83
N HIS A 31 -3.16 -13.83 -12.60
CA HIS A 31 -4.16 -14.83 -12.22
C HIS A 31 -5.60 -14.27 -12.21
N ALA A 32 -5.76 -12.97 -11.91
CA ALA A 32 -7.07 -12.33 -11.86
C ALA A 32 -7.54 -11.81 -13.23
N SER A 33 -6.63 -11.32 -14.08
CA SER A 33 -6.99 -10.59 -15.31
C SER A 33 -6.36 -11.14 -16.59
N GLY A 34 -5.45 -12.11 -16.51
CA GLY A 34 -4.63 -12.56 -17.65
C GLY A 34 -3.65 -11.50 -18.16
N ASN A 35 -3.48 -10.39 -17.42
CA ASN A 35 -2.61 -9.29 -17.79
C ASN A 35 -1.66 -8.94 -16.64
N ILE A 36 -0.35 -9.05 -16.90
CA ILE A 36 0.70 -8.75 -15.91
C ILE A 36 0.80 -7.25 -15.60
N GLU A 37 0.35 -6.39 -16.52
CA GLU A 37 0.27 -4.94 -16.34
C GLU A 37 -0.97 -4.53 -15.52
N GLY A 38 -1.91 -5.47 -15.30
CA GLY A 38 -3.12 -5.26 -14.52
C GLY A 38 -2.87 -5.14 -13.01
N THR A 39 -3.98 -4.95 -12.30
CA THR A 39 -4.03 -4.96 -10.84
C THR A 39 -5.04 -6.00 -10.36
N TYR A 40 -4.79 -6.54 -9.17
CA TYR A 40 -5.76 -7.38 -8.47
C TYR A 40 -6.51 -6.50 -7.46
N GLU A 41 -7.68 -6.01 -7.85
CA GLU A 41 -8.41 -4.95 -7.15
C GLU A 41 -8.68 -5.28 -5.67
N VAL A 42 -9.18 -6.48 -5.38
CA VAL A 42 -9.43 -6.92 -4.00
C VAL A 42 -8.14 -6.92 -3.17
N GLY A 43 -7.03 -7.35 -3.76
CA GLY A 43 -5.71 -7.30 -3.11
C GLY A 43 -5.23 -5.87 -2.88
N CYS A 44 -5.52 -4.94 -3.80
CA CYS A 44 -5.21 -3.53 -3.65
C CYS A 44 -5.99 -2.90 -2.48
N GLU A 45 -7.29 -3.18 -2.34
CA GLU A 45 -8.10 -2.69 -1.22
C GLU A 45 -7.62 -3.24 0.13
N LEU A 46 -7.37 -4.56 0.20
CA LEU A 46 -6.82 -5.18 1.40
C LEU A 46 -5.46 -4.58 1.78
N GLN A 47 -4.59 -4.34 0.82
CA GLN A 47 -3.29 -3.73 1.08
C GLN A 47 -3.41 -2.29 1.55
N LYS A 48 -4.33 -1.49 0.99
CA LYS A 48 -4.60 -0.13 1.47
C LYS A 48 -5.04 -0.14 2.93
N LYS A 49 -5.98 -1.01 3.31
CA LYS A 49 -6.42 -1.14 4.71
C LYS A 49 -5.28 -1.59 5.63
N ARG A 50 -4.43 -2.54 5.19
CA ARG A 50 -3.24 -2.96 5.97
C ARG A 50 -2.30 -1.78 6.24
N VAL A 51 -2.07 -0.92 5.25
CA VAL A 51 -1.24 0.29 5.40
C VAL A 51 -1.92 1.28 6.36
N GLU A 52 -3.22 1.50 6.25
CA GLU A 52 -3.97 2.35 7.19
C GLU A 52 -3.83 1.85 8.64
N CYS A 53 -4.00 0.56 8.88
CA CYS A 53 -3.83 -0.04 10.21
C CYS A 53 -2.39 0.11 10.72
N ALA A 54 -1.38 -0.12 9.86
CA ALA A 54 0.02 0.02 10.25
C ALA A 54 0.37 1.47 10.63
N LEU A 55 -0.13 2.46 9.87
CA LEU A 55 0.04 3.88 10.18
C LEU A 55 -0.65 4.25 11.49
N TRP A 56 -1.85 3.72 11.74
CA TRP A 56 -2.55 3.94 13.00
C TRP A 56 -1.78 3.38 14.20
N ILE A 57 -1.29 2.13 14.10
CA ILE A 57 -0.49 1.50 15.16
C ILE A 57 0.74 2.37 15.47
N LYS A 58 1.48 2.80 14.43
CA LYS A 58 2.65 3.67 14.64
C LYS A 58 2.31 5.04 15.19
N ALA A 59 1.18 5.64 14.78
CA ALA A 59 0.73 6.90 15.36
C ALA A 59 0.36 6.75 16.85
N ARG A 60 -0.25 5.62 17.24
CA ARG A 60 -0.57 5.29 18.64
C ARG A 60 0.68 5.11 19.47
N GLU A 61 1.61 4.26 19.04
CA GLU A 61 2.90 4.04 19.71
C GLU A 61 3.66 5.36 19.90
N THR A 62 3.67 6.22 18.87
CA THR A 62 4.34 7.52 18.94
C THR A 62 3.66 8.47 19.93
N ARG A 63 2.32 8.49 19.98
CA ARG A 63 1.58 9.31 20.95
C ARG A 63 1.84 8.88 22.38
N GLU A 64 1.77 7.57 22.65
CA GLU A 64 2.02 7.01 23.98
C GLU A 64 3.47 7.28 24.43
N ALA A 65 4.45 7.19 23.52
CA ALA A 65 5.84 7.55 23.81
C ALA A 65 6.01 9.03 24.16
N VAL A 66 5.33 9.94 23.43
CA VAL A 66 5.35 11.38 23.72
C VAL A 66 4.66 11.71 25.04
N GLU A 67 3.53 11.06 25.33
CA GLU A 67 2.81 11.23 26.60
C GLU A 67 3.65 10.77 27.79
N THR A 68 4.32 9.61 27.67
CA THR A 68 5.21 9.08 28.72
C THR A 68 6.39 10.01 28.98
N ALA A 69 7.03 10.52 27.91
CA ALA A 69 8.14 11.47 28.02
C ALA A 69 7.75 12.85 28.58
N ALA A 70 6.46 13.20 28.58
CA ALA A 70 5.96 14.46 29.13
C ALA A 70 5.55 14.36 30.61
N THR A 71 5.43 13.15 31.15
CA THR A 71 5.08 12.88 32.57
C THR A 71 6.29 12.67 33.48
N GLU A 72 7.49 12.59 32.90
CA GLU A 72 8.79 12.61 33.61
C GLU A 72 9.33 14.04 33.74
#